data_AF-A0A6N6S2Z7-F1
#
_entry.id   AF-A0A6N6S2Z7-F1
#
_cell.length_a   1.000
_cell.length_b   1.000
_cell.length_c   1.000
_cell.angle_alpha   90.00
_cell.angle_beta   90.00
_cell.angle_gamma   90.00
#
_symmetry.space_group_name_H-M   'P 1'
#
loop_
_entity.id
_entity.type
_entity.pdbx_description
1 polymer ?
#
loop_
_entity_poly.entity_id
_entity_poly.type
_entity_poly.pdbx_seq_one_letter_code
_entity_poly.pdbx_strand_id
1 'polypeptide(L)' 'MAKKGKRYTEACKAVDAKINYALDDAMKLIDGTKTAKFDETVEVAVKLGIDPRQANQQ' A
#
# COMPACT_ATOMS: atom_id res chain seq x y z
N MET A 1 1.45 19.25 3.74
CA MET A 1 0.77 17.96 3.48
C MET A 1 -0.71 18.13 3.76
N ALA A 2 -1.59 17.64 2.89
CA ALA A 2 -3.03 17.73 3.12
C ALA A 2 -3.45 16.92 4.36
N LYS A 3 -4.46 17.41 5.08
CA LYS A 3 -5.00 16.76 6.27
C LYS A 3 -5.64 15.43 5.85
N LYS A 4 -5.11 14.32 6.38
CA LYS A 4 -5.65 12.98 6.12
C LYS A 4 -7.00 12.80 6.83
N GLY A 5 -7.93 12.10 6.17
CA GLY A 5 -9.24 11.79 6.75
C GLY A 5 -9.14 10.85 7.96
N LYS A 6 -10.18 10.83 8.81
CA LYS A 6 -10.22 9.98 10.01
C LYS A 6 -10.06 8.49 9.68
N ARG A 7 -10.82 8.00 8.69
CA ARG A 7 -10.76 6.61 8.20
C ARG A 7 -9.36 6.17 7.77
N TYR A 8 -8.69 7.01 6.98
CA TYR A 8 -7.31 6.75 6.56
C TYR A 8 -6.36 6.67 7.75
N THR A 9 -6.53 7.57 8.73
CA THR A 9 -5.66 7.62 9.91
C THR A 9 -5.84 6.37 10.79
N GLU A 10 -7.06 5.83 10.88
CA GLU A 10 -7.35 4.59 11.59
C GLU A 10 -6.74 3.38 10.87
N ALA A 11 -6.93 3.26 9.56
CA ALA A 11 -6.32 2.20 8.75
C ALA A 11 -4.77 2.22 8.85
N CYS A 12 -4.14 3.40 8.82
CA CYS A 12 -2.69 3.53 8.99
C CYS A 12 -2.17 3.06 10.34
N LYS A 13 -2.98 3.04 11.41
CA LYS A 13 -2.53 2.51 12.71
C LYS A 13 -2.43 1.00 12.73
N ALA A 14 -3.18 0.31 11.88
CA ALA A 14 -3.14 -1.14 11.76
C ALA A 14 -1.92 -1.64 10.96
N VAL A 15 -1.27 -0.75 10.18
CA VAL A 15 -0.14 -1.09 9.30
C VAL A 15 1.16 -0.57 9.91
N ASP A 16 2.12 -1.46 10.17
CA ASP A 16 3.47 -1.07 10.60
C ASP A 16 4.42 -1.03 9.39
N ALA A 17 4.90 0.17 9.05
CA ALA A 17 5.81 0.38 7.92
C ALA A 17 7.23 -0.19 8.15
N LYS A 18 7.57 -0.62 9.37
CA LYS A 18 8.87 -1.23 9.67
C LYS A 18 8.87 -2.75 9.50
N ILE A 19 7.69 -3.36 9.38
CA ILE A 19 7.55 -4.81 9.26
C ILE A 19 7.46 -5.20 7.79
N ASN A 20 8.25 -6.20 7.40
CA ASN A 20 8.09 -6.86 6.12
C ASN A 20 7.07 -7.98 6.27
N TYR A 21 5.84 -7.72 5.81
CA TYR A 21 4.77 -8.71 5.85
C TYR A 21 4.98 -9.79 4.78
N ALA A 22 4.69 -11.05 5.13
CA ALA A 22 4.50 -12.10 4.13
C ALA A 22 3.24 -11.80 3.30
N LEU A 23 3.16 -12.37 2.08
CA LEU A 23 2.06 -12.10 1.15
C LEU A 23 0.68 -12.42 1.77
N ASP A 24 0.57 -13.56 2.46
CA ASP A 24 -0.67 -14.00 3.09
C ASP A 24 -1.14 -13.06 4.21
N ASP A 25 -0.20 -12.56 5.00
CA ASP A 25 -0.49 -11.63 6.09
C ASP A 25 -0.84 -10.24 5.55
N ALA A 26 -0.17 -9.81 4.47
CA ALA A 26 -0.50 -8.58 3.77
C ALA A 26 -1.94 -8.62 3.20
N MET A 27 -2.38 -9.74 2.61
CA MET A 27 -3.76 -9.87 2.12
C MET A 27 -4.80 -9.77 3.24
N LYS A 28 -4.56 -10.40 4.40
CA LYS A 28 -5.45 -10.28 5.56
C LYS A 28 -5.52 -8.85 6.08
N LEU A 29 -4.39 -8.15 6.10
CA LEU A 29 -4.31 -6.76 6.52
C LEU A 29 -5.09 -5.84 5.56
N ILE A 30 -4.99 -6.06 4.25
CA ILE A 30 -5.73 -5.32 3.23
C ILE A 30 -7.23 -5.51 3.42
N ASP A 31 -7.71 -6.74 3.63
CA ASP A 31 -9.14 -6.99 3.85
C ASP A 31 -9.66 -6.34 5.14
N GLY A 32 -8.87 -6.38 6.22
CA GLY A 32 -9.21 -5.74 7.50
C GLY A 32 -9.13 -4.21 7.49
N THR A 33 -8.50 -3.61 6.48
CA THR A 33 -8.36 -2.14 6.34
C THR A 33 -9.28 -1.55 5.27
N LYS A 34 -10.17 -2.36 4.67
CA LYS A 34 -11.23 -1.87 3.77
C LYS A 34 -12.15 -0.90 4.51
N THR A 35 -12.29 0.31 3.98
CA THR A 35 -13.13 1.36 4.62
C THR A 35 -14.16 1.97 3.69
N ALA A 36 -14.04 1.74 2.38
CA ALA A 36 -15.03 2.10 1.39
C ALA A 36 -16.23 1.14 1.42
N LYS A 37 -17.34 1.60 0.83
CA LYS A 37 -18.59 0.85 0.73
C LYS A 37 -18.73 0.09 -0.60
N PHE A 38 -17.67 0.10 -1.41
CA PHE A 38 -17.62 -0.50 -2.75
C PHE A 38 -16.40 -1.42 -2.84
N ASP A 39 -16.33 -2.23 -3.90
CA ASP A 39 -15.17 -3.09 -4.14
C ASP A 39 -13.92 -2.27 -4.45
N GLU A 40 -13.02 -2.21 -3.48
CA GLU A 40 -11.76 -1.47 -3.57
C GLU A 40 -10.76 -2.22 -4.48
N THR A 41 -10.03 -1.46 -5.31
CA THR A 41 -8.93 -2.00 -6.12
C THR A 41 -7.64 -2.02 -5.31
N VAL A 42 -6.93 -3.15 -5.33
CA VAL A 42 -5.62 -3.29 -4.69
C VAL A 42 -4.52 -2.98 -5.71
N GLU A 43 -3.62 -2.06 -5.37
CA GLU A 43 -2.46 -1.70 -6.17
C GLU A 43 -1.16 -2.12 -5.49
N VAL A 44 -0.16 -2.51 -6.28
CA VAL A 44 1.18 -2.88 -5.79
C VAL A 44 2.20 -1.92 -6.39
N ALA A 45 2.84 -1.11 -5.55
CA ALA A 45 3.92 -0.22 -5.95
C ALA A 45 5.27 -0.89 -5.74
N VAL A 46 6.03 -1.11 -6.81
CA VAL A 46 7.36 -1.72 -6.77
C VAL A 46 8.41 -0.72 -7.24
N LYS A 47 9.45 -0.51 -6.44
CA LYS A 47 10.61 0.29 -6.84
C LYS A 47 11.63 -0.62 -7.54
N LEU A 48 11.65 -0.58 -8.87
CA LEU A 48 12.40 -1.51 -9.72
C LEU A 48 13.93 -1.28 -9.77
N GLY A 49 14.46 -0.27 -9.08
CA GLY A 49 15.90 -0.02 -9.00
C GLY A 49 16.59 0.41 -10.32
N ILE A 50 15.83 0.53 -11.41
CA ILE A 50 16.31 1.00 -12.71
C ILE A 50 16.38 2.53 -12.76
N ASP A 51 17.33 3.07 -13.54
CA ASP A 51 17.39 4.50 -13.84
C ASP A 51 16.41 4.82 -14.97
N PRO A 52 15.28 5.52 -14.71
CA PRO A 52 14.27 5.80 -15.72
C PRO A 52 14.75 6.77 -16.82
N ARG A 53 15.96 7.35 -16.68
CA ARG A 53 16.55 8.28 -17.66
C ARG A 53 17.35 7.57 -18.75
N GLN A 54 17.69 6.30 -18.57
CA GLN A 54 18.40 5.51 -19.56
C GLN A 54 17.39 4.65 -20.34
N ALA A 55 17.21 4.97 -21.62
CA ALA A 55 16.19 4.35 -22.48
C ALA A 55 16.41 2.86 -22.78
N ASN A 56 17.52 2.26 -22.32
CA ASN A 56 17.87 0.85 -22.57
C ASN A 56 18.13 0.12 -21.25
N GLN A 57 17.07 -0.24 -20.54
CA GLN A 57 17.08 -1.39 -19.65
C GLN A 57 15.79 -2.17 -19.90
N GLN A 58 15.89 -3.15 -20.81
CA GLN A 58 14.88 -4.16 -21.09
C GLN A 58 15.40 -5.52 -20.66
#